data_AF-A0A1A8ILW9-F1
#
_entry.id   AF-A0A1A8ILW9-F1
#
_cell.length_a   1.000
_cell.length_b   1.000
_cell.length_c   1.000
_cell.angle_alpha   90.00
_cell.angle_beta   90.00
_cell.angle_gamma   90.00
#
_symmetry.space_group_name_H-M   'P 1'
#
loop_
_entity.id
_entity.type
_entity.pdbx_description
1 polymer ?
#
loop_
_entity_poly.entity_id
_entity_poly.type
_entity_poly.pdbx_seq_one_letter_code
_entity_poly.pdbx_strand_id
1 'polypeptide(L)'
;KDPGPGTILPRPPLADHITEEFRQRVPFSVFTTNPCRVQYCSQEIVIIREDLVNKMCRNCVRLPNKNLDIPNHFVKTILSQGHLSPLPLYVSPVFWAYDFSLRVYPVPDAIIFADKYDPFSITSADCLCFNPGSFSKSGFTFKVYYPSSRTV
;
A
#
# COMPACT_ATOMS: atom_id res chain seq x y z
N LYS A 1 10.06 4.61 -11.70
CA LYS A 1 9.24 3.37 -11.74
C LYS A 1 10.23 2.23 -11.86
N ASP A 2 9.99 1.13 -11.18
CA ASP A 2 10.95 0.04 -11.06
C ASP A 2 10.93 -0.86 -12.31
N PRO A 3 12.05 -1.53 -12.65
CA PRO A 3 12.11 -2.49 -13.75
C PRO A 3 11.26 -3.73 -13.45
N GLY A 4 10.60 -4.28 -14.48
CA GLY A 4 9.71 -5.44 -14.38
C GLY A 4 8.36 -5.22 -15.08
N PRO A 5 7.38 -6.14 -14.92
CA PRO A 5 6.02 -5.96 -15.42
C PRO A 5 5.32 -4.84 -14.63
N GLY A 6 5.55 -3.59 -15.06
CA GLY A 6 5.43 -2.40 -14.22
C GLY A 6 4.02 -1.87 -13.96
N THR A 7 2.97 -2.55 -14.42
CA THR A 7 1.58 -2.05 -14.31
C THR A 7 0.56 -3.09 -13.83
N ILE A 8 0.93 -4.37 -13.73
CA ILE A 8 0.01 -5.45 -13.37
C ILE A 8 0.31 -5.91 -11.94
N LEU A 9 -0.71 -5.99 -11.10
CA LEU A 9 -0.61 -6.49 -9.74
C LEU A 9 -0.99 -7.99 -9.67
N PRO A 10 -0.43 -8.76 -8.74
CA PRO A 10 0.75 -8.47 -7.93
C PRO A 10 2.02 -8.38 -8.76
N ARG A 11 2.95 -7.50 -8.37
CA ARG A 11 4.24 -7.36 -9.03
C ARG A 11 5.29 -8.27 -8.38
N PRO A 12 6.12 -8.97 -9.17
CA PRO A 12 7.25 -9.71 -8.66
C PRO A 12 8.29 -8.76 -8.02
N PRO A 13 9.21 -9.29 -7.20
CA PRO A 13 10.35 -8.53 -6.73
C PRO A 13 11.26 -8.10 -7.89
N LEU A 14 12.22 -7.22 -7.59
CA LEU A 14 13.31 -6.91 -8.52
C LEU A 14 14.09 -8.18 -8.86
N ALA A 15 14.53 -8.29 -10.12
CA ALA A 15 15.32 -9.42 -10.59
C ALA A 15 16.58 -9.59 -9.73
N ASP A 16 16.94 -10.83 -9.42
CA ASP A 16 18.04 -11.12 -8.51
C ASP A 16 19.36 -10.52 -9.01
N HIS A 17 19.61 -10.53 -10.33
CA HIS A 17 20.78 -9.90 -10.96
C HIS A 17 20.96 -8.42 -10.62
N ILE A 18 19.88 -7.68 -10.36
CA ILE A 18 19.94 -6.25 -9.97
C ILE A 18 20.29 -6.12 -8.48
N THR A 19 19.85 -7.07 -7.66
CA THR A 19 19.91 -6.97 -6.20
C THR A 19 21.03 -7.79 -5.56
N GLU A 20 21.69 -8.66 -6.33
CA GLU A 20 22.71 -9.60 -5.84
C GLU A 20 23.86 -8.89 -5.14
N GLU A 21 24.47 -7.89 -5.79
CA GLU A 21 25.57 -7.11 -5.21
C GLU A 21 25.16 -6.40 -3.91
N PHE A 22 23.93 -5.89 -3.87
CA PHE A 22 23.41 -5.23 -2.67
C PHE A 22 23.20 -6.22 -1.52
N ARG A 23 22.65 -7.41 -1.80
CA ARG A 23 22.44 -8.46 -0.79
C ARG A 23 23.76 -8.99 -0.24
N GLN A 24 24.82 -9.04 -1.05
CA GLN A 24 26.17 -9.40 -0.56
C GLN A 24 26.71 -8.38 0.45
N ARG A 25 26.45 -7.08 0.24
CA ARG A 25 26.88 -6.02 1.16
C ARG A 25 25.97 -5.87 2.38
N VAL A 26 24.67 -6.11 2.21
CA VAL A 26 23.64 -5.98 3.26
C VAL A 26 22.87 -7.31 3.35
N PRO A 27 23.36 -8.28 4.14
CA PRO A 27 22.81 -9.64 4.17
C PRO A 27 21.39 -9.71 4.76
N PHE A 28 20.99 -8.72 5.56
CA PHE A 28 19.65 -8.63 6.15
C PHE A 28 18.67 -7.80 5.30
N SER A 29 18.88 -7.74 3.98
CA SER A 29 17.98 -7.07 3.04
C SER A 29 17.12 -8.08 2.27
N VAL A 30 15.83 -7.78 2.12
CA VAL A 30 14.87 -8.61 1.37
C VAL A 30 14.12 -7.74 0.38
N PHE A 31 14.24 -8.07 -0.91
CA PHE A 31 13.48 -7.43 -1.98
C PHE A 31 12.25 -8.29 -2.26
N THR A 32 11.06 -7.74 -2.04
CA THR A 32 9.79 -8.50 -2.04
C THR A 32 8.83 -8.02 -3.14
N THR A 33 7.68 -8.66 -3.23
CA THR A 33 6.59 -8.34 -4.16
C THR A 33 5.90 -7.03 -3.80
N ASN A 34 5.03 -6.55 -4.69
CA ASN A 34 4.11 -5.45 -4.38
C ASN A 34 2.68 -5.83 -4.79
N PRO A 35 1.72 -5.90 -3.85
CA PRO A 35 1.88 -5.68 -2.41
C PRO A 35 2.70 -6.79 -1.72
N CYS A 36 3.06 -6.54 -0.46
CA CYS A 36 3.65 -7.54 0.43
C CYS A 36 3.01 -7.49 1.81
N ARG A 37 3.19 -8.57 2.56
CA ARG A 37 2.72 -8.70 3.95
C ARG A 37 3.92 -8.97 4.83
N VAL A 38 3.97 -8.26 5.96
CA VAL A 38 4.98 -8.42 6.99
C VAL A 38 4.24 -8.83 8.25
N GLN A 39 4.65 -9.98 8.78
CA GLN A 39 4.14 -10.49 10.05
C GLN A 39 5.18 -10.16 11.12
N TYR A 40 4.76 -9.49 12.20
CA TYR A 40 5.60 -9.16 13.33
C TYR A 40 4.90 -9.55 14.64
N CYS A 41 5.40 -10.60 15.29
CA CYS A 41 4.83 -11.17 16.52
C CYS A 41 3.37 -11.61 16.39
N SER A 42 2.41 -10.77 16.77
CA SER A 42 0.96 -11.02 16.62
C SER A 42 0.30 -10.09 15.61
N GLN A 43 1.09 -9.24 14.95
CA GLN A 43 0.60 -8.17 14.08
C GLN A 43 0.81 -8.48 12.61
N GLU A 44 -0.21 -8.20 11.82
CA GLU A 44 -0.14 -8.25 10.36
C GLU A 44 -0.04 -6.83 9.78
N ILE A 45 0.98 -6.61 8.96
CA ILE A 45 1.24 -5.33 8.30
C ILE A 45 1.19 -5.57 6.79
N VAL A 46 0.30 -4.87 6.10
CA VAL A 46 0.17 -4.95 4.63
C VAL A 46 0.77 -3.70 4.02
N ILE A 47 1.67 -3.85 3.05
CA ILE A 47 2.34 -2.74 2.37
C ILE A 47 1.98 -2.78 0.90
N ILE A 48 1.49 -1.66 0.39
CA ILE A 48 1.22 -1.48 -1.04
C ILE A 48 1.80 -0.16 -1.54
N ARG A 49 2.53 -0.24 -2.65
CA ARG A 49 3.05 0.94 -3.37
C ARG A 49 2.27 1.14 -4.65
N GLU A 50 1.29 2.02 -4.64
CA GLU A 50 0.51 2.37 -5.83
C GLU A 50 -0.11 3.77 -5.68
N ASP A 51 -0.40 4.43 -6.80
CA ASP A 51 -1.07 5.74 -6.82
C ASP A 51 -2.60 5.56 -6.78
N LEU A 52 -3.09 5.00 -5.66
CA LEU A 52 -4.47 4.55 -5.52
C LEU A 52 -5.42 5.71 -5.31
N VAL A 53 -5.05 6.72 -4.52
CA VAL A 53 -5.94 7.85 -4.22
C VAL A 53 -6.32 8.56 -5.52
N ASN A 54 -5.35 8.88 -6.39
CA ASN A 54 -5.64 9.54 -7.66
C ASN A 54 -6.35 8.63 -8.66
N LYS A 55 -6.11 7.31 -8.63
CA LYS A 55 -6.85 6.35 -9.47
C LYS A 55 -8.31 6.25 -9.05
N MET A 56 -8.59 6.20 -7.75
CA MET A 56 -9.93 6.20 -7.20
C MET A 56 -10.66 7.50 -7.53
N CYS A 57 -10.06 8.65 -7.24
CA CYS A 57 -10.68 9.95 -7.52
C CYS A 57 -11.07 10.14 -9.00
N ARG A 58 -10.25 9.63 -9.94
CA ARG A 58 -10.55 9.69 -11.38
C ARG A 58 -11.69 8.78 -11.82
N ASN A 59 -11.99 7.73 -11.07
CA ASN A 59 -13.04 6.75 -11.35
C ASN A 59 -14.20 6.83 -10.35
N CYS A 60 -14.24 7.87 -9.52
CA CYS A 60 -15.35 8.09 -8.59
C CYS A 60 -16.63 8.39 -9.37
N VAL A 61 -17.72 7.70 -9.01
CA VAL A 61 -19.07 7.99 -9.55
C VAL A 61 -19.52 9.40 -9.17
N ARG A 62 -19.21 9.80 -7.92
CA ARG A 62 -19.48 11.13 -7.40
C ARG A 62 -18.34 11.53 -6.47
N LEU A 63 -17.99 12.81 -6.48
CA LEU A 63 -17.05 13.35 -5.52
C LEU A 63 -17.59 13.16 -4.08
N PRO A 64 -16.72 12.76 -3.14
CA PRO A 64 -17.11 12.61 -1.74
C PRO A 64 -17.56 13.95 -1.16
N ASN A 65 -18.39 13.89 -0.11
CA ASN A 65 -18.84 15.09 0.57
C ASN A 65 -17.65 15.81 1.22
N LYS A 66 -17.65 17.15 1.22
CA LYS A 66 -16.55 17.97 1.75
C LYS A 66 -16.42 17.93 3.28
N ASN A 67 -17.38 17.27 3.96
CA ASN A 67 -17.41 17.17 5.41
C ASN A 67 -16.30 16.26 5.99
N LEU A 68 -15.72 15.38 5.17
CA LEU A 68 -14.67 14.46 5.59
C LEU A 68 -13.51 14.52 4.59
N ASP A 69 -12.29 14.37 5.08
CA ASP A 69 -11.11 14.39 4.21
C ASP A 69 -11.10 13.20 3.25
N ILE A 70 -10.51 13.42 2.07
CA ILE A 70 -10.36 12.39 1.02
C ILE A 70 -9.68 11.11 1.58
N PRO A 71 -8.59 11.18 2.36
CA PRO A 71 -7.96 9.98 2.92
C PRO A 71 -8.87 9.17 3.84
N ASN A 72 -9.78 9.82 4.58
CA ASN A 72 -10.74 9.11 5.43
C ASN A 72 -11.77 8.34 4.61
N HIS A 73 -12.26 8.94 3.51
CA HIS A 73 -13.13 8.23 2.56
C HIS A 73 -12.39 7.09 1.86
N PHE A 74 -11.12 7.31 1.48
CA PHE A 74 -10.27 6.32 0.86
C PHE A 74 -10.08 5.09 1.74
N VAL A 75 -9.63 5.28 2.99
CA VAL A 75 -9.41 4.17 3.94
C VAL A 75 -10.70 3.40 4.19
N LYS A 76 -11.82 4.11 4.42
CA LYS A 76 -13.14 3.46 4.58
C LYS A 76 -13.51 2.62 3.35
N THR A 77 -13.22 3.10 2.15
CA THR A 77 -13.51 2.37 0.91
C THR A 77 -12.70 1.08 0.83
N ILE A 78 -11.38 1.14 1.06
CA ILE A 78 -10.51 -0.04 1.00
C ILE A 78 -10.92 -1.10 2.03
N LEU A 79 -11.14 -0.70 3.28
CA LEU A 79 -11.54 -1.62 4.34
C LEU A 79 -12.94 -2.21 4.10
N SER A 80 -13.90 -1.41 3.65
CA SER A 80 -15.27 -1.89 3.37
C SER A 80 -15.32 -2.83 2.17
N GLN A 81 -14.48 -2.61 1.17
CA GLN A 81 -14.36 -3.50 0.00
C GLN A 81 -13.53 -4.75 0.30
N GLY A 82 -12.74 -4.75 1.38
CA GLY A 82 -11.87 -5.87 1.74
C GLY A 82 -10.82 -6.19 0.67
N HIS A 83 -10.42 -5.22 -0.14
CA HIS A 83 -9.54 -5.41 -1.29
C HIS A 83 -8.70 -4.15 -1.55
N LEU A 84 -7.41 -4.30 -1.88
CA LEU A 84 -6.45 -3.20 -2.02
C LEU A 84 -6.69 -2.33 -3.27
N SER A 85 -7.26 -2.91 -4.33
CA SER A 85 -7.55 -2.21 -5.58
C SER A 85 -8.99 -2.47 -6.07
N PRO A 86 -10.02 -1.93 -5.40
CA PRO A 86 -11.42 -2.11 -5.79
C PRO A 86 -11.76 -1.21 -6.99
N LEU A 87 -11.05 -1.42 -8.09
CA LEU A 87 -11.14 -0.68 -9.34
C LEU A 87 -11.23 -1.67 -10.50
N PRO A 88 -11.85 -1.29 -11.62
CA PRO A 88 -11.88 -2.13 -12.80
C PRO A 88 -10.48 -2.47 -13.34
N LEU A 89 -10.36 -3.62 -14.00
CA LEU A 89 -9.10 -4.13 -14.56
C LEU A 89 -8.42 -3.19 -15.55
N TYR A 90 -9.17 -2.34 -16.26
CA TYR A 90 -8.60 -1.34 -17.18
C TYR A 90 -7.90 -0.19 -16.45
N VAL A 91 -8.25 0.07 -15.18
CA VAL A 91 -7.64 1.09 -14.32
C VAL A 91 -6.49 0.51 -13.50
N SER A 92 -6.76 -0.66 -12.92
CA SER A 92 -5.82 -1.40 -12.08
C SER A 92 -5.74 -2.83 -12.59
N PRO A 93 -4.83 -3.11 -13.55
CA PRO A 93 -4.65 -4.45 -14.08
C PRO A 93 -4.19 -5.41 -12.98
N VAL A 94 -4.89 -6.54 -12.86
CA VAL A 94 -4.57 -7.61 -11.91
C VAL A 94 -4.47 -8.93 -12.67
N PHE A 95 -3.50 -9.77 -12.31
CA PHE A 95 -3.48 -11.16 -12.77
C PHE A 95 -4.69 -11.90 -12.19
N TRP A 96 -5.61 -12.32 -13.05
CA TRP A 96 -6.89 -12.90 -12.64
C TRP A 96 -6.74 -14.07 -11.67
N ALA A 97 -5.75 -14.94 -11.89
CA ALA A 97 -5.47 -16.07 -11.02
C ALA A 97 -4.93 -15.67 -9.63
N TYR A 98 -4.36 -14.48 -9.48
CA TYR A 98 -3.72 -13.99 -8.25
C TYR A 98 -4.48 -12.86 -7.55
N ASP A 99 -5.71 -12.57 -7.95
CA ASP A 99 -6.52 -11.50 -7.36
C ASP A 99 -6.71 -11.65 -5.83
N PHE A 100 -6.79 -12.89 -5.35
CA PHE A 100 -6.92 -13.20 -3.93
C PHE A 100 -5.80 -12.63 -3.05
N SER A 101 -4.62 -12.39 -3.61
CA SER A 101 -3.46 -11.86 -2.88
C SER A 101 -3.62 -10.38 -2.49
N LEU A 102 -4.48 -9.65 -3.22
CA LEU A 102 -4.79 -8.24 -2.97
C LEU A 102 -5.93 -8.05 -1.94
N ARG A 103 -6.45 -9.14 -1.35
CA ARG A 103 -7.52 -9.10 -0.36
C ARG A 103 -7.01 -8.53 0.97
N VAL A 104 -7.81 -7.66 1.60
CA VAL A 104 -7.56 -7.01 2.91
C VAL A 104 -8.46 -7.63 3.99
N TYR A 105 -8.92 -8.85 3.76
CA TYR A 105 -9.77 -9.59 4.67
C TYR A 105 -9.11 -10.93 5.02
N PRO A 106 -8.87 -11.25 6.31
CA PRO A 106 -9.22 -10.47 7.50
C PRO A 106 -8.51 -9.11 7.59
N VAL A 107 -9.07 -8.18 8.37
CA VAL A 107 -8.53 -6.82 8.52
C VAL A 107 -7.19 -6.90 9.27
N PRO A 108 -6.09 -6.39 8.70
CA PRO A 108 -4.78 -6.41 9.33
C PRO A 108 -4.65 -5.33 10.42
N ASP A 109 -3.63 -5.41 11.27
CA ASP A 109 -3.37 -4.39 12.30
C ASP A 109 -2.90 -3.07 11.69
N ALA A 110 -2.14 -3.11 10.59
CA ALA A 110 -1.69 -1.92 9.89
C ALA A 110 -1.66 -2.08 8.37
N ILE A 111 -2.01 -1.01 7.65
CA ILE A 111 -1.91 -0.91 6.19
C ILE A 111 -1.12 0.33 5.82
N ILE A 112 -0.05 0.11 5.06
CA ILE A 112 0.84 1.15 4.57
C ILE A 112 0.54 1.38 3.10
N PHE A 113 -0.16 2.48 2.81
CA PHE A 113 -0.41 2.95 1.46
C PHE A 113 0.73 3.86 1.06
N ALA A 114 1.80 3.30 0.48
CA ALA A 114 2.87 4.12 -0.08
C ALA A 114 2.37 4.77 -1.39
N ASP A 115 1.71 5.91 -1.27
CA ASP A 115 1.15 6.70 -2.38
C ASP A 115 2.01 7.98 -2.59
N LYS A 116 1.88 8.61 -3.75
CA LYS A 116 2.39 9.95 -4.03
C LYS A 116 1.50 11.05 -3.46
N TYR A 117 0.26 10.72 -3.06
CA TYR A 117 -0.63 11.64 -2.37
C TYR A 117 -0.01 12.15 -1.06
N ASP A 118 -0.59 13.22 -0.52
CA ASP A 118 -0.13 13.83 0.73
C ASP A 118 -0.12 12.81 1.88
N PRO A 119 0.86 12.93 2.80
CA PRO A 119 0.98 12.00 3.91
C PRO A 119 -0.21 12.10 4.85
N PHE A 120 -0.72 10.96 5.30
CA PHE A 120 -1.83 10.89 6.25
C PHE A 120 -1.66 9.71 7.21
N SER A 121 -2.33 9.78 8.36
CA SER A 121 -2.42 8.70 9.34
C SER A 121 -3.85 8.66 9.86
N ILE A 122 -4.54 7.53 9.67
CA ILE A 122 -5.94 7.35 10.01
C ILE A 122 -6.11 5.98 10.63
N THR A 123 -6.82 5.90 11.74
CA THR A 123 -7.23 4.62 12.34
C THR A 123 -8.70 4.38 11.99
N SER A 124 -9.02 3.21 11.44
CA SER A 124 -10.39 2.84 11.09
C SER A 124 -10.59 1.34 11.28
N ALA A 125 -11.69 0.95 11.94
CA ALA A 125 -12.02 -0.45 12.23
C ALA A 125 -10.84 -1.24 12.83
N ASP A 126 -10.20 -0.66 13.84
CA ASP A 126 -9.02 -1.21 14.55
C ASP A 126 -7.79 -1.49 13.67
N CYS A 127 -7.79 -0.98 12.43
CA CYS A 127 -6.66 -1.02 11.51
C CYS A 127 -6.02 0.37 11.39
N LEU A 128 -4.70 0.42 11.52
CA LEU A 128 -3.91 1.62 11.37
C LEU A 128 -3.49 1.81 9.91
N CYS A 129 -4.08 2.79 9.24
CA CYS A 129 -3.85 3.07 7.83
C CYS A 129 -3.06 4.36 7.68
N PHE A 130 -1.87 4.29 7.08
CA PHE A 130 -1.07 5.50 6.86
C PHE A 130 -0.35 5.51 5.52
N ASN A 131 -0.08 6.73 5.06
CA ASN A 131 0.70 7.01 3.86
C ASN A 131 1.90 7.88 4.24
N PRO A 132 3.15 7.42 4.00
CA PRO A 132 4.34 8.26 4.20
C PRO A 132 4.49 9.36 3.14
N GLY A 133 3.79 9.26 2.01
CA GLY A 133 3.91 10.17 0.88
C GLY A 133 5.18 9.95 0.05
N SER A 134 5.38 10.82 -0.94
CA SER A 134 6.57 10.78 -1.80
C SER A 134 7.75 11.46 -1.13
N PHE A 135 8.69 10.68 -0.57
CA PHE A 135 9.87 11.16 0.17
C PHE A 135 10.55 12.42 -0.41
N SER A 136 10.87 12.43 -1.71
CA SER A 136 11.55 13.58 -2.35
C SER A 136 10.68 14.82 -2.53
N LYS A 137 9.35 14.67 -2.57
CA LYS A 137 8.40 15.76 -2.82
C LYS A 137 7.81 16.33 -1.54
N SER A 138 7.69 15.49 -0.50
CA SER A 138 7.16 15.86 0.81
C SER A 138 8.24 16.40 1.75
N GLY A 139 9.34 16.95 1.23
CA GLY A 139 10.43 17.50 2.06
C GLY A 139 11.14 16.44 2.91
N PHE A 140 11.40 15.25 2.36
CA PHE A 140 12.06 14.13 3.06
C PHE A 140 11.27 13.57 4.26
N THR A 141 9.93 13.63 4.18
CA THR A 141 9.04 13.05 5.21
C THR A 141 9.01 11.52 5.13
N PHE A 142 9.07 10.87 6.29
CA PHE A 142 8.87 9.44 6.48
C PHE A 142 7.98 9.16 7.70
N LYS A 143 7.57 7.90 7.89
CA LYS A 143 6.73 7.47 9.02
C LYS A 143 7.42 6.37 9.81
N VAL A 144 7.19 6.33 11.12
CA VAL A 144 7.78 5.35 12.04
C VAL A 144 6.66 4.62 12.75
N TYR A 145 6.54 3.33 12.52
CA TYR A 145 5.57 2.50 13.24
C TYR A 145 6.23 1.79 14.41
N TYR A 146 5.73 2.02 15.61
CA TYR A 146 6.14 1.31 16.82
C TYR A 146 5.16 0.15 17.08
N PRO A 147 5.56 -1.11 16.84
CA PRO A 147 4.65 -2.24 16.98
C PRO A 147 4.27 -2.51 18.44
N SER A 148 5.10 -2.14 19.43
CA SER A 148 4.78 -2.35 20.85
C SER A 148 3.55 -1.58 21.32
N SER A 149 3.44 -0.31 20.91
CA SER A 149 2.34 0.59 21.26
C SER A 149 1.30 0.76 20.15
N ARG A 150 1.53 0.18 18.96
CA ARG A 150 0.72 0.35 17.75
C ARG A 150 0.55 1.82 17.35
N THR A 151 1.60 2.62 17.52
CA THR A 151 1.60 4.06 17.24
C THR A 151 2.44 4.40 16.00
N VAL A 152 2.02 5.40 15.22
CA VAL A 152 2.68 5.93 14.01
C VAL A 152 3.12 7.37 14.21
#